data_AF-T0WM01-F1
#
_entry.id   AF-T0WM01-F1
#
_cell.length_a   1.000
_cell.length_b   1.000
_cell.length_c   1.000
_cell.angle_alpha   90.00
_cell.angle_beta   90.00
_cell.angle_gamma   90.00
#
_symmetry.space_group_name_H-M   'P 1'
#
loop_
_entity.id
_entity.type
_entity.pdbx_description
1 polymer ?
#
loop_
_entity_poly.entity_id
_entity_poly.type
_entity_poly.pdbx_seq_one_letter_code
_entity_poly.pdbx_strand_id
1 'polypeptide(L)'
;MKITHKSRRPKSLQEKIFDVLVYGMAVLLILLIIYPLWFVIIASFSNPQDVATGAVWFWPKSWSLEGYKTLFAQPLIWRSYFNTRIAS
;
A
#
# COMPACT_ATOMS: atom_id res chain seq x y z
N MET A 1 -3.91 45.04 27.46
CA MET A 1 -3.66 43.78 26.71
C MET A 1 -4.24 42.61 27.51
N LYS A 2 -5.40 42.05 27.13
CA LYS A 2 -6.02 40.91 27.86
C LYS A 2 -5.55 39.60 27.21
N ILE A 3 -4.67 38.87 27.89
CA ILE A 3 -4.30 37.50 27.50
C ILE A 3 -5.49 36.61 27.87
N THR A 4 -6.36 36.29 26.91
CA THR A 4 -7.46 35.35 27.14
C THR A 4 -6.91 33.93 27.17
N HIS A 5 -6.84 33.35 28.37
CA HIS A 5 -6.61 31.92 28.52
C HIS A 5 -7.77 31.15 27.87
N LYS A 6 -7.52 30.57 26.70
CA LYS A 6 -8.46 29.64 26.04
C LYS A 6 -8.50 28.36 26.87
N SER A 7 -9.41 28.32 27.85
CA SER A 7 -9.72 27.13 28.63
C SER A 7 -10.08 25.99 27.67
N ARG A 8 -9.29 24.90 27.69
CA ARG A 8 -9.59 23.68 26.93
C ARG A 8 -10.81 23.05 27.57
N ARG A 9 -11.98 23.23 26.95
CA ARG A 9 -13.20 22.53 27.40
C ARG A 9 -13.00 21.02 27.23
N PRO A 10 -13.39 20.21 28.22
CA PRO A 10 -13.36 18.76 28.06
C PRO A 10 -14.32 18.38 26.93
N LYS A 11 -13.84 17.54 26.01
CA LYS A 11 -14.66 17.05 24.87
C LYS A 11 -15.92 16.38 25.39
N SER A 12 -17.07 16.71 24.80
CA SER A 12 -18.34 16.05 25.08
C SER A 12 -18.29 14.56 24.72
N LEU A 13 -19.15 13.75 25.34
CA LEU A 13 -19.25 12.31 25.02
C LEU A 13 -19.55 12.10 23.52
N GLN A 14 -20.41 12.95 22.95
CA GLN A 14 -20.78 12.92 21.54
C GLN A 14 -19.58 13.18 20.62
N GLU A 15 -18.74 14.17 20.94
CA GLU A 15 -17.50 14.43 20.20
C GLU A 15 -16.54 13.23 20.22
N LYS A 16 -16.40 12.55 21.36
CA LYS A 16 -15.53 11.37 21.47
C LYS A 16 -16.03 10.20 20.62
N ILE A 17 -17.34 9.93 20.63
CA ILE A 17 -17.95 8.86 19.83
C ILE A 17 -17.80 9.17 18.33
N PHE A 18 -18.06 10.42 17.94
CA PHE A 18 -17.88 10.86 16.56
C PHE A 18 -16.44 10.70 16.09
N ASP A 19 -15.47 11.14 16.89
CA ASP A 19 -14.04 10.96 16.60
C ASP A 19 -13.71 9.46 16.41
N VAL A 20 -14.16 8.58 17.32
CA VAL A 20 -13.90 7.13 17.21
C VAL A 20 -14.48 6.53 15.94
N LEU A 21 -15.69 6.92 15.53
CA LEU A 21 -16.30 6.45 14.29
C LEU A 21 -15.52 6.90 13.05
N VAL A 22 -15.12 8.18 12.99
CA VAL A 22 -14.36 8.74 11.88
C VAL A 22 -12.99 8.08 11.78
N TYR A 23 -12.26 7.99 12.88
CA TYR A 23 -10.95 7.34 12.90
C TYR A 23 -11.06 5.83 12.60
N GLY A 24 -12.08 5.15 13.12
CA GLY A 24 -12.34 3.74 12.83
C GLY A 24 -12.59 3.50 11.34
N MET A 25 -13.40 4.33 10.71
CA MET A 25 -13.67 4.26 9.28
C MET A 25 -12.43 4.58 8.44
N ALA A 26 -11.64 5.58 8.85
CA ALA A 26 -10.37 5.90 8.19
C ALA A 26 -9.37 4.73 8.26
N VAL A 27 -9.24 4.08 9.42
CA VAL A 27 -8.37 2.90 9.58
C VAL A 27 -8.85 1.75 8.69
N LEU A 28 -10.16 1.49 8.63
CA LEU A 28 -10.72 0.47 7.74
C LEU A 28 -10.39 0.73 6.26
N LEU A 29 -10.52 1.98 5.81
CA LEU A 29 -10.16 2.36 4.45
C LEU A 29 -8.66 2.17 4.18
N ILE A 30 -7.80 2.54 5.14
CA ILE A 30 -6.36 2.33 5.03
C ILE A 30 -6.04 0.83 4.91
N LEU A 31 -6.66 -0.02 5.72
CA LEU A 31 -6.47 -1.47 5.65
C LEU A 31 -6.92 -2.04 4.30
N LEU A 32 -8.04 -1.55 3.77
CA LEU A 32 -8.57 -1.96 2.46
C LEU A 32 -7.60 -1.61 1.32
N ILE A 33 -6.87 -0.49 1.43
CA ILE A 33 -5.84 -0.09 0.45
C ILE A 33 -4.54 -0.86 0.67
N ILE A 34 -4.11 -1.06 1.92
CA ILE A 34 -2.86 -1.76 2.24
C ILE A 34 -2.93 -3.23 1.83
N TYR A 35 -4.08 -3.89 2.00
CA TYR A 35 -4.24 -5.30 1.65
C TYR A 35 -3.86 -5.65 0.20
N PRO A 36 -4.41 -5.01 -0.86
CA PRO A 36 -4.03 -5.29 -2.23
C PRO A 36 -2.58 -4.88 -2.54
N LEU A 37 -2.05 -3.81 -1.93
CA LEU A 37 -0.65 -3.43 -2.11
C LEU A 37 0.28 -4.51 -1.54
N TRP A 38 -0.03 -5.02 -0.35
CA TRP A 38 0.70 -6.12 0.27
C TRP A 38 0.63 -7.39 -0.58
N PHE A 39 -0.54 -7.70 -1.14
CA PHE A 39 -0.72 -8.81 -2.06
C PHE A 39 0.15 -8.67 -3.33
N VAL A 40 0.24 -7.47 -3.92
CA VAL A 40 1.11 -7.21 -5.09
C VAL A 40 2.58 -7.44 -4.75
N ILE A 41 3.04 -7.01 -3.57
CA ILE A 41 4.43 -7.24 -3.12
C ILE A 41 4.69 -8.74 -2.98
N ILE A 42 3.80 -9.49 -2.30
CA ILE A 42 4.01 -10.93 -2.16
C ILE A 42 3.98 -11.62 -3.53
N ALA A 43 3.04 -11.25 -4.40
CA ALA A 43 2.94 -11.79 -5.74
C ALA A 43 4.19 -11.48 -6.59
N SER A 44 4.83 -10.32 -6.42
CA SER A 44 6.04 -9.96 -7.17
C SER A 44 7.27 -10.80 -6.78
N PHE A 45 7.29 -11.36 -5.57
CA PHE A 45 8.32 -12.29 -5.12
C PHE A 45 7.93 -13.77 -5.25
N SER A 46 6.71 -14.06 -5.72
CA SER A 46 6.20 -15.42 -5.89
C SER A 46 6.27 -15.86 -7.36
N ASN A 47 6.38 -17.16 -7.62
CA ASN A 47 6.26 -17.68 -8.97
C ASN A 47 4.82 -17.45 -9.49
N PRO A 48 4.59 -16.90 -10.70
CA PRO A 48 3.24 -16.63 -11.23
C PRO A 48 2.28 -17.82 -11.17
N GLN A 49 2.81 -19.04 -11.24
CA GLN A 49 2.08 -20.30 -11.14
C GLN A 49 1.56 -20.55 -9.71
N ASP A 50 2.31 -20.14 -8.69
CA ASP A 50 1.91 -20.23 -7.28
C ASP A 50 0.87 -19.15 -6.92
N VAL A 51 0.96 -17.98 -7.55
CA VAL A 51 -0.04 -16.90 -7.42
C VAL A 51 -1.36 -17.32 -8.10
N ALA A 52 -1.29 -17.86 -9.32
CA ALA A 52 -2.46 -18.28 -10.10
C ALA A 52 -3.21 -19.47 -9.49
N THR A 53 -2.52 -20.35 -8.76
CA THR A 53 -3.14 -21.48 -8.04
C THR A 53 -3.75 -21.08 -6.69
N GLY A 54 -3.68 -19.80 -6.31
CA GLY A 54 -4.27 -19.30 -5.06
C GLY A 54 -3.53 -19.76 -3.81
N ALA A 55 -2.29 -20.24 -3.93
CA ALA A 55 -1.50 -20.76 -2.82
C ALA A 55 -0.81 -19.66 -1.98
N VAL A 56 -1.03 -18.39 -2.33
CA VAL A 56 -0.35 -17.22 -1.77
C VAL A 56 -1.39 -16.31 -1.10
N TRP A 57 -1.60 -16.48 0.21
CA TRP A 57 -2.61 -15.74 0.99
C TRP A 57 -2.02 -14.68 1.92
N PHE A 58 -1.01 -15.01 2.72
CA PHE A 58 -0.36 -14.07 3.66
C PHE A 58 1.17 -14.06 3.58
N TRP A 59 1.77 -15.10 3.00
CA TRP A 59 3.22 -15.25 2.85
C TRP A 59 3.52 -15.99 1.54
N PRO A 60 4.60 -15.64 0.82
CA PRO A 60 4.99 -16.35 -0.39
C PRO A 60 5.36 -17.80 -0.05
N LYS A 61 4.78 -18.77 -0.77
CA LYS A 61 5.09 -20.20 -0.59
C LYS A 61 6.48 -20.55 -1.13
N SER A 62 6.87 -19.88 -2.21
CA SER A 62 8.19 -19.95 -2.82
C SER A 62 8.71 -18.53 -3.01
N TRP A 63 9.92 -18.25 -2.53
CA TRP A 63 10.59 -16.98 -2.78
C TRP A 63 11.36 -17.09 -4.10
N SER A 64 10.90 -16.41 -5.15
CA SER A 64 11.55 -16.41 -6.46
C SER A 64 11.80 -14.98 -6.95
N LEU A 65 13.06 -14.71 -7.31
CA LEU A 65 13.49 -13.48 -7.98
C LEU A 65 13.61 -13.67 -9.51
N GLU A 66 13.13 -14.81 -10.03
CA GLU A 66 13.28 -15.16 -11.43
C GLU A 66 12.50 -14.21 -12.35
N GLY A 67 11.32 -13.75 -11.92
CA GLY A 67 10.55 -12.72 -12.64
C GLY A 67 11.32 -11.41 -12.82
N TYR A 68 12.04 -10.96 -11.79
CA TYR A 68 12.92 -9.79 -11.90
C TYR A 68 14.10 -10.04 -12.85
N LYS A 69 14.73 -11.22 -12.78
CA LYS A 69 15.83 -11.57 -13.70
C LYS A 69 15.36 -11.59 -15.16
N THR A 70 14.18 -12.13 -15.43
CA THR A 70 13.61 -12.15 -16.79
C THR A 70 13.24 -10.76 -17.28
N LEU A 71 12.66 -9.91 -16.41
CA LEU A 71 12.41 -8.50 -16.72
C LEU A 71 13.71 -7.78 -17.09
N PHE A 72 14.74 -7.82 -16.24
CA PHE A 72 15.99 -7.09 -16.49
C PHE A 72 16.81 -7.64 -17.66
N ALA A 73 16.63 -8.92 -18.02
CA ALA A 73 17.25 -9.53 -19.19
C ALA A 73 16.63 -9.06 -20.51
N GLN A 74 15.44 -8.44 -20.52
CA GLN A 74 14.80 -7.95 -21.73
C GLN A 74 15.39 -6.60 -22.17
N PRO A 75 16.07 -6.52 -23.35
CA PRO A 75 16.65 -5.28 -23.85
C PRO A 75 15.60 -4.19 -24.14
N LEU A 76 14.35 -4.61 -24.38
CA LEU A 76 13.22 -3.75 -24.67
C LEU A 76 12.89 -2.84 -23.46
N ILE A 77 13.03 -3.32 -22.23
CA ILE A 77 12.71 -2.54 -21.02
C ILE A 77 13.62 -1.33 -20.92
N TRP A 78 14.92 -1.54 -21.16
CA TRP A 78 15.90 -0.45 -21.18
C TRP A 78 15.53 0.56 -22.28
N ARG A 79 15.31 0.11 -23.52
CA ARG A 79 14.92 1.00 -24.63
C ARG A 79 13.66 1.81 -24.32
N SER A 80 12.62 1.18 -23.79
CA SER A 80 11.38 1.87 -23.40
C SER A 80 11.61 2.91 -22.30
N TYR A 81 12.43 2.60 -21.29
CA TYR A 81 12.78 3.55 -20.23
C TYR A 81 13.59 4.75 -20.77
N PHE A 82 14.52 4.50 -21.70
CA PHE A 82 15.28 5.57 -22.36
C PHE A 82 14.41 6.43 -23.28
N ASN A 83 13.45 5.83 -23.99
CA ASN A 83 12.50 6.56 -24.84
C ASN A 83 11.65 7.55 -24.04
N THR A 84 11.30 7.25 -22.78
CA THR A 84 10.58 8.18 -21.91
C THR A 84 11.36 9.47 -21.65
N ARG A 85 12.70 9.44 -21.62
CA ARG A 85 13.54 10.65 -21.45
C ARG A 85 13.77 11.45 -22.73
N ILE A 86 13.55 10.82 -23.89
CA ILE A 86 13.77 11.46 -25.20
C ILE A 86 12.45 12.03 -25.74
N ALA A 87 11.32 11.43 -25.37
CA ALA A 87 9.97 11.85 -25.76
C ALA A 87 9.33 12.87 -24.79
N SER A 88 10.06 13.33 -23.77
CA SER A 88 9.71 14.45 -22.88
C SER A 88 10.55 15.67 -23.24
#